data_AF-A0AAV5HYR3-F1
#
_entry.id   AF-A0AAV5HYR3-F1
#
_cell.length_a   1.000
_cell.length_b   1.000
_cell.length_c   1.000
_cell.angle_alpha   90.00
_cell.angle_beta   90.00
_cell.angle_gamma   90.00
#
_symmetry.space_group_name_H-M   'P 1'
#
loop_
_entity.id
_entity.type
_entity.pdbx_description
1 polymer ?
#
loop_
_entity_poly.entity_id
_entity_poly.type
_entity_poly.pdbx_seq_one_letter_code
_entity_poly.pdbx_strand_id
1 'polypeptide(L)'
;MATNNLAVILRNPANDAEFLLLKQTPPPKFGEEEYDSYVDSDLWDLPSTRLNLLEGETKPGFFIEGANLCLEKVNLRKFDVELGLNQVMEQLGFKISDAGGWRLLKYVEEPEFGPGHPVNTVFVVGKLLAGCQDFQAPCMWMSAESCLNWLQQVKPSTDRIGPLIVVGLINDIAQSAPKMIPETLHFQEYPPGVILVPMQSRTGKPFHTTNLIIFAPEHVSDESKDNRIVAHGDALIVDPGCLREYHDELGKIVAALPKRLVVFLTHHHHDHVDGLSVIQKCNPDATLLAHENTMSRVGKGDWSLGHTSVSGGEDILVGGQRLTVIFAPGHTDGHVALLHVSTHSLIVGDHCVGYVLVESCSIIVNYN
;
A
#
# COMPACT_ATOMS: atom_id res chain seq x y z
N MET A 1 -2.15 -13.10 -18.69
CA MET A 1 -0.97 -13.69 -18.01
C MET A 1 -0.53 -12.70 -16.96
N ALA A 2 -0.08 -13.15 -15.78
CA ALA A 2 0.42 -12.23 -14.75
C ALA A 2 1.66 -11.44 -15.23
N THR A 3 1.74 -10.18 -14.85
CA THR A 3 2.97 -9.38 -14.97
C THR A 3 3.91 -9.81 -13.85
N ASN A 4 5.12 -10.21 -14.20
CA ASN A 4 6.13 -10.58 -13.21
C ASN A 4 7.24 -9.55 -13.23
N ASN A 5 7.65 -9.09 -12.06
CA ASN A 5 8.72 -8.13 -11.86
C ASN A 5 9.87 -8.76 -11.08
N LEU A 6 11.06 -8.22 -11.27
CA LEU A 6 12.26 -8.52 -10.51
C LEU A 6 12.69 -7.24 -9.80
N ALA A 7 12.67 -7.24 -8.46
CA ALA A 7 13.20 -6.18 -7.63
C ALA A 7 14.49 -6.65 -6.95
N VAL A 8 15.52 -5.81 -6.96
CA VAL A 8 16.85 -6.19 -6.48
C VAL A 8 17.24 -5.37 -5.26
N ILE A 9 17.67 -6.07 -4.22
CA ILE A 9 18.23 -5.49 -3.00
C ILE A 9 19.75 -5.68 -3.07
N LEU A 10 20.46 -4.63 -3.47
CA LEU A 10 21.92 -4.64 -3.51
C LEU A 10 22.49 -4.13 -2.19
N ARG A 11 23.22 -4.99 -1.49
CA ARG A 11 23.88 -4.66 -0.21
C ARG A 11 25.18 -3.89 -0.41
N ASN A 12 25.42 -2.93 0.47
CA ASN A 12 26.64 -2.15 0.48
C ASN A 12 27.84 -3.04 0.88
N PRO A 13 28.93 -3.09 0.09
CA PRO A 13 30.11 -3.89 0.39
C PRO A 13 30.76 -3.53 1.74
N ALA A 14 30.66 -2.28 2.17
CA ALA A 14 31.27 -1.75 3.38
C ALA A 14 30.32 -1.77 4.60
N ASN A 15 29.01 -1.86 4.38
CA ASN A 15 28.00 -1.82 5.44
C ASN A 15 26.79 -2.71 5.08
N ASP A 16 26.77 -3.95 5.56
CA ASP A 16 25.70 -4.90 5.23
C ASP A 16 24.30 -4.47 5.72
N ALA A 17 24.18 -3.46 6.60
CA ALA A 17 22.91 -2.90 7.03
C ALA A 17 22.23 -2.05 5.93
N GLU A 18 23.02 -1.50 5.00
CA GLU A 18 22.55 -0.62 3.94
C GLU A 18 22.29 -1.37 2.63
N PHE A 19 21.35 -0.84 1.87
CA PHE A 19 21.03 -1.27 0.52
C PHE A 19 20.82 -0.06 -0.39
N LEU A 20 21.02 -0.30 -1.68
CA LEU A 20 20.98 0.75 -2.69
C LEU A 20 19.54 1.02 -3.13
N LEU A 21 19.17 2.29 -3.13
CA LEU A 21 17.93 2.79 -3.73
C LEU A 21 18.25 3.55 -5.01
N LEU A 22 17.32 3.47 -5.96
CA LEU A 22 17.35 4.20 -7.21
C LEU A 22 16.23 5.24 -7.20
N LYS A 23 16.56 6.48 -7.58
CA LYS A 23 15.56 7.52 -7.80
C LYS A 23 14.68 7.14 -8.99
N GLN A 24 13.37 7.14 -8.78
CA GLN A 24 12.39 6.81 -9.80
C GLN A 24 12.21 7.97 -10.77
N THR A 25 11.89 7.65 -12.03
CA THR A 25 11.58 8.67 -13.03
C THR A 25 10.22 9.27 -12.68
N PRO A 26 10.11 10.61 -12.51
CA PRO A 26 8.81 11.23 -12.24
C PRO A 26 7.86 11.05 -13.42
N PRO A 27 6.54 11.09 -13.20
CA PRO A 27 5.56 11.09 -14.27
C PRO A 27 5.85 12.19 -15.31
N PRO A 28 5.50 11.97 -16.59
CA PRO A 28 5.63 13.00 -17.59
C PRO A 28 4.74 14.20 -17.24
N LYS A 29 5.24 15.39 -17.52
CA LYS A 29 4.50 16.64 -17.35
C LYS A 29 3.25 16.68 -18.24
N PHE A 30 2.20 17.32 -17.75
CA PHE A 30 0.94 17.51 -18.46
C PHE A 30 1.01 18.67 -19.47
N GLY A 31 1.99 19.56 -19.33
CA GLY A 31 2.13 20.75 -20.18
C GLY A 31 1.25 21.92 -19.76
N GLU A 32 0.65 21.83 -18.56
CA GLU A 32 -0.18 22.87 -17.96
C GLU A 32 0.52 23.40 -16.71
N GLU A 33 0.82 24.70 -16.67
CA GLU A 33 1.62 25.31 -15.59
C GLU A 33 1.04 25.06 -14.20
N GLU A 34 -0.29 25.11 -14.06
CA GLU A 34 -0.96 24.83 -12.79
C GLU A 34 -0.63 23.41 -12.29
N TYR A 35 -0.82 22.38 -13.13
CA TYR A 35 -0.52 20.99 -12.76
C TYR A 35 0.99 20.72 -12.65
N ASP A 36 1.78 21.23 -13.59
CA ASP A 36 3.22 21.01 -13.63
C ASP A 36 3.99 21.77 -12.54
N SER A 37 3.33 22.73 -11.86
CA SER A 37 3.87 23.43 -10.70
C SER A 37 3.80 22.62 -9.41
N TYR A 38 2.90 21.62 -9.34
CA TYR A 38 2.89 20.64 -8.25
C TYR A 38 4.04 19.66 -8.49
N VAL A 39 5.21 19.98 -7.94
CA VAL A 39 6.38 19.11 -8.01
C VAL A 39 6.42 18.23 -6.77
N ASP A 40 6.27 16.93 -7.01
CA ASP A 40 6.47 15.91 -5.99
C ASP A 40 7.92 15.87 -5.49
N SER A 41 8.09 15.43 -4.25
CA SER A 41 9.41 15.10 -3.73
C SER A 41 9.98 13.90 -4.48
N ASP A 42 11.30 13.77 -4.52
CA ASP A 42 11.92 12.66 -5.24
C ASP A 42 11.48 11.32 -4.63
N LEU A 43 11.08 10.37 -5.47
CA LEU A 43 10.72 9.02 -5.04
C LEU A 43 11.94 8.09 -5.18
N TRP A 44 12.29 7.41 -4.11
CA TRP A 44 13.39 6.44 -4.07
C TRP A 44 12.83 5.05 -3.79
N ASP A 45 13.15 4.09 -4.65
CA ASP A 45 12.69 2.71 -4.47
C ASP A 45 13.78 1.69 -4.81
N LEU A 46 13.51 0.40 -4.58
CA LEU A 46 14.39 -0.66 -5.05
C LEU A 46 14.47 -0.63 -6.58
N PRO A 47 15.66 -0.76 -7.16
CA PRO A 47 15.79 -0.88 -8.60
C PRO A 47 15.11 -2.18 -9.07
N SER A 48 14.33 -2.08 -10.14
CA SER A 48 13.49 -3.18 -10.60
C SER A 48 13.32 -3.19 -12.12
N THR A 49 12.88 -4.32 -12.65
CA THR A 49 12.55 -4.48 -14.08
C THR A 49 11.45 -5.52 -14.25
N ARG A 50 10.86 -5.58 -15.44
CA ARG A 50 9.94 -6.65 -15.81
C ARG A 50 10.72 -7.94 -16.04
N LEU A 51 10.23 -9.02 -15.45
CA LEU A 51 10.78 -10.35 -15.60
C LEU A 51 10.12 -11.08 -16.80
N ASN A 52 10.89 -11.27 -17.86
CA ASN A 52 10.42 -11.87 -19.11
C ASN A 52 10.50 -13.41 -19.06
N LEU A 53 9.58 -14.06 -19.76
CA LEU A 53 9.61 -15.52 -19.94
C LEU A 53 10.75 -15.92 -20.89
N LEU A 54 11.35 -17.09 -20.66
CA LEU A 54 12.32 -17.66 -21.59
C LEU A 54 11.61 -18.13 -22.87
N GLU A 55 12.09 -17.67 -24.02
CA GLU A 55 11.71 -18.20 -25.33
C GLU A 55 12.60 -19.39 -25.69
N GLY A 56 12.07 -20.62 -25.70
CA GLY A 56 12.77 -21.83 -26.19
C GLY A 56 13.30 -22.80 -25.13
N GLU A 57 14.28 -23.64 -25.50
CA GLU A 57 14.84 -24.68 -24.62
C GLU A 57 15.56 -24.06 -23.41
N THR A 58 15.31 -24.64 -22.23
CA THR A 58 15.87 -24.21 -20.94
C THR A 58 17.40 -24.11 -20.99
N LYS A 59 17.93 -22.88 -21.07
CA LYS A 59 19.33 -22.59 -20.77
C LYS A 59 19.65 -23.04 -19.34
N PRO A 60 20.90 -23.40 -19.00
CA PRO A 60 21.29 -23.56 -17.61
C PRO A 60 20.99 -22.25 -16.88
N GLY A 61 20.01 -22.28 -15.98
CA GLY A 61 19.51 -21.07 -15.32
C GLY A 61 20.60 -20.42 -14.49
N PHE A 62 20.65 -19.08 -14.52
CA PHE A 62 21.49 -18.31 -13.62
C PHE A 62 21.25 -18.75 -12.18
N PHE A 63 22.33 -19.03 -11.45
CA PHE A 63 22.22 -19.60 -10.11
C PHE A 63 21.76 -18.52 -9.12
N ILE A 64 20.56 -18.73 -8.57
CA ILE A 64 20.04 -17.98 -7.43
C ILE A 64 19.89 -18.96 -6.27
N GLU A 65 20.61 -18.69 -5.19
CA GLU A 65 20.50 -19.45 -3.97
C GLU A 65 19.06 -19.35 -3.43
N GLY A 66 18.48 -20.47 -3.00
CA GLY A 66 17.11 -20.49 -2.47
C GLY A 66 16.00 -20.44 -3.53
N ALA A 67 16.31 -20.45 -4.84
CA ALA A 67 15.30 -20.47 -5.91
C ALA A 67 14.28 -21.63 -5.79
N ASN A 68 14.67 -22.73 -5.15
CA ASN A 68 13.78 -23.88 -4.94
C ASN A 68 12.72 -23.65 -3.85
N LEU A 69 12.90 -22.67 -2.95
CA LEU A 69 12.01 -22.43 -1.80
C LEU A 69 10.61 -21.96 -2.20
N CYS A 70 10.48 -21.33 -3.37
CA CYS A 70 9.21 -20.81 -3.86
C CYS A 70 8.69 -21.53 -5.10
N LEU A 71 9.19 -22.74 -5.42
CA LEU A 71 8.82 -23.47 -6.66
C LEU A 71 7.31 -23.68 -6.84
N GLU A 72 6.58 -23.85 -5.74
CA GLU A 72 5.13 -24.02 -5.75
C GLU A 72 4.39 -22.73 -6.20
N LYS A 73 4.97 -21.56 -5.91
CA LYS A 73 4.41 -20.24 -6.27
C LYS A 73 5.00 -19.68 -7.56
N VAL A 74 6.31 -19.77 -7.73
CA VAL A 74 7.06 -19.27 -8.88
C VAL A 74 8.18 -20.22 -9.27
N ASN A 75 8.18 -20.64 -10.53
CA ASN A 75 9.30 -21.39 -11.10
C ASN A 75 10.22 -20.42 -11.87
N LEU A 76 11.27 -19.94 -11.20
CA LEU A 76 12.25 -19.01 -11.78
C LEU A 76 12.92 -19.54 -13.05
N ARG A 77 12.94 -20.86 -13.28
CA ARG A 77 13.48 -21.46 -14.52
C ARG A 77 12.64 -21.18 -15.76
N LYS A 78 11.44 -20.61 -15.60
CA LYS A 78 10.61 -20.16 -16.72
C LYS A 78 10.96 -18.75 -17.18
N PHE A 79 11.82 -18.04 -16.45
CA PHE A 79 12.11 -16.63 -16.66
C PHE A 79 13.58 -16.39 -17.00
N ASP A 80 13.85 -15.34 -17.78
CA ASP A 80 15.21 -14.89 -18.07
C ASP A 80 15.71 -13.98 -16.94
N VAL A 81 16.04 -14.61 -15.81
CA VAL A 81 16.47 -13.89 -14.60
C VAL A 81 17.83 -13.24 -14.79
N GLU A 82 18.71 -13.82 -15.61
CA GLU A 82 20.01 -13.23 -15.94
C GLU A 82 19.84 -11.91 -16.70
N LEU A 83 18.98 -11.89 -17.72
CA LEU A 83 18.64 -10.66 -18.43
C LEU A 83 18.02 -9.63 -17.50
N GLY A 84 17.11 -10.05 -16.62
CA GLY A 84 16.50 -9.14 -15.63
C GLY A 84 17.54 -8.52 -14.68
N LEU A 85 18.46 -9.32 -14.15
CA LEU A 85 19.54 -8.82 -13.30
C LEU A 85 20.48 -7.89 -14.07
N ASN A 86 20.84 -8.21 -15.31
CA ASN A 86 21.65 -7.32 -16.16
C ASN A 86 20.96 -5.97 -16.37
N GLN A 87 19.66 -5.96 -16.70
CA GLN A 87 18.91 -4.71 -16.89
C GLN A 87 18.89 -3.85 -15.62
N VAL A 88 18.68 -4.47 -14.45
CA VAL A 88 18.71 -3.75 -13.17
C VAL A 88 20.11 -3.20 -12.87
N MET A 89 21.16 -3.98 -13.11
CA MET A 89 22.54 -3.51 -12.89
C MET A 89 22.92 -2.39 -13.87
N GLU A 90 22.47 -2.45 -15.12
CA GLU A 90 22.67 -1.40 -16.12
C GLU A 90 22.00 -0.08 -15.71
N GLN A 91 20.82 -0.10 -15.09
CA GLN A 91 20.18 1.10 -14.54
C GLN A 91 21.07 1.82 -13.52
N LEU A 92 21.94 1.09 -12.82
CA LEU A 92 22.85 1.60 -11.79
C LEU A 92 24.24 1.96 -12.36
N GLY A 93 24.51 1.63 -13.63
CA GLY A 93 25.81 1.80 -14.26
C GLY A 93 26.80 0.66 -13.97
N PHE A 94 26.33 -0.51 -13.53
CA PHE A 94 27.15 -1.68 -13.21
C PHE A 94 26.90 -2.86 -14.15
N LYS A 95 27.81 -3.82 -14.13
CA LYS A 95 27.64 -5.14 -14.77
C LYS A 95 27.18 -6.14 -13.73
N ILE A 96 26.50 -7.20 -14.16
CA ILE A 96 26.13 -8.31 -13.26
C ILE A 96 27.34 -8.94 -12.55
N SER A 97 28.53 -8.91 -13.17
CA SER A 97 29.78 -9.39 -12.58
C SER A 97 30.28 -8.55 -11.40
N ASP A 98 29.76 -7.33 -11.23
CA ASP A 98 30.15 -6.40 -10.17
C ASP A 98 29.38 -6.67 -8.86
N ALA A 99 28.47 -7.64 -8.87
CA ALA A 99 27.76 -8.15 -7.70
C ALA A 99 27.76 -9.68 -7.66
N GLY A 100 27.66 -10.24 -6.46
CA GLY A 100 27.63 -11.68 -6.24
C GLY A 100 26.74 -12.08 -5.07
N GLY A 101 26.73 -13.38 -4.76
CA GLY A 101 25.92 -13.92 -3.66
C GLY A 101 24.42 -13.78 -3.89
N TRP A 102 23.97 -13.93 -5.14
CA TRP A 102 22.57 -13.80 -5.52
C TRP A 102 21.70 -14.85 -4.82
N ARG A 103 20.76 -14.38 -3.98
CA ARG A 103 19.80 -15.23 -3.26
C ARG A 103 18.38 -14.73 -3.46
N LEU A 104 17.43 -15.66 -3.54
CA LEU A 104 16.01 -15.35 -3.48
C LEU A 104 15.68 -14.90 -2.05
N LEU A 105 15.07 -13.73 -1.92
CA LEU A 105 14.51 -13.28 -0.64
C LEU A 105 13.10 -13.84 -0.46
N LYS A 106 12.21 -13.46 -1.38
CA LYS A 106 10.80 -13.85 -1.37
C LYS A 106 10.13 -13.59 -2.71
N TYR A 107 8.92 -14.12 -2.84
CA TYR A 107 8.02 -13.87 -3.94
C TYR A 107 6.71 -13.32 -3.37
N VAL A 108 6.25 -12.20 -3.89
CA VAL A 108 5.03 -11.52 -3.44
C VAL A 108 4.04 -11.45 -4.59
N GLU A 109 2.82 -11.90 -4.33
CA GLU A 109 1.67 -11.75 -5.22
C GLU A 109 0.92 -10.51 -4.78
N GLU A 110 0.75 -9.54 -5.68
CA GLU A 110 0.01 -8.33 -5.38
C GLU A 110 -1.50 -8.64 -5.31
N PRO A 111 -2.22 -8.10 -4.31
CA PRO A 111 -3.67 -8.22 -4.25
C PRO A 111 -4.37 -7.65 -5.51
N GLU A 112 -5.59 -8.13 -5.80
CA GLU A 112 -6.39 -7.67 -6.95
C GLU A 112 -7.01 -6.29 -6.68
N PHE A 113 -6.20 -5.24 -6.87
CA PHE A 113 -6.61 -3.85 -6.68
C PHE A 113 -7.40 -3.26 -7.85
N GLY A 114 -7.31 -3.86 -9.03
CA GLY A 114 -7.92 -3.29 -10.23
C GLY A 114 -7.97 -4.27 -11.40
N PRO A 115 -8.47 -3.82 -12.56
CA PRO A 115 -8.78 -4.66 -13.72
C PRO A 115 -7.56 -5.20 -14.47
N GLY A 116 -6.35 -4.84 -14.03
CA GLY A 116 -5.10 -5.22 -14.65
C GLY A 116 -4.80 -6.72 -14.54
N HIS A 117 -3.77 -7.17 -15.24
CA HIS A 117 -3.22 -8.49 -14.97
C HIS A 117 -2.62 -8.53 -13.56
N PRO A 118 -2.72 -9.66 -12.84
CA PRO A 118 -2.05 -9.82 -11.55
C PRO A 118 -0.58 -9.45 -11.67
N VAL A 119 -0.08 -8.70 -10.71
CA VAL A 119 1.32 -8.30 -10.64
C VAL A 119 1.99 -9.11 -9.55
N ASN A 120 3.11 -9.74 -9.88
CA ASN A 120 3.89 -10.53 -8.93
C ASN A 120 5.32 -10.04 -8.95
N THR A 121 5.97 -9.98 -7.80
CA THR A 121 7.34 -9.48 -7.68
C THR A 121 8.24 -10.51 -7.02
N VAL A 122 9.33 -10.85 -7.73
CA VAL A 122 10.44 -11.64 -7.21
C VAL A 122 11.46 -10.69 -6.60
N PHE A 123 11.76 -10.86 -5.32
CA PHE A 123 12.79 -10.10 -4.62
C PHE A 123 14.08 -10.91 -4.54
N VAL A 124 15.16 -10.38 -5.10
CA VAL A 124 16.49 -11.01 -5.06
C VAL A 124 17.45 -10.11 -4.30
N VAL A 125 18.29 -10.69 -3.45
CA VAL A 125 19.38 -9.98 -2.77
C VAL A 125 20.70 -10.31 -3.45
N GLY A 126 21.52 -9.29 -3.67
CA GLY A 126 22.92 -9.44 -4.07
C GLY A 126 23.82 -8.54 -3.22
N LYS A 127 25.14 -8.75 -3.28
CA LYS A 127 26.13 -7.89 -2.64
C LYS A 127 27.07 -7.33 -3.69
N LEU A 128 27.18 -6.00 -3.75
CA LEU A 128 28.12 -5.33 -4.64
C LEU A 128 29.57 -5.63 -4.20
N LEU A 129 30.49 -5.71 -5.16
CA LEU A 129 31.90 -5.93 -4.89
C LEU A 129 32.60 -4.64 -4.42
N ALA A 130 33.72 -4.79 -3.69
CA ALA A 130 34.50 -3.65 -3.23
C ALA A 130 35.03 -2.83 -4.41
N GLY A 131 34.88 -1.50 -4.35
CA GLY A 131 35.29 -0.56 -5.41
C GLY A 131 34.15 -0.06 -6.30
N CYS A 132 32.96 -0.65 -6.23
CA CYS A 132 31.77 -0.18 -6.93
C CYS A 132 31.06 0.93 -6.13
N GLN A 133 31.60 2.16 -6.17
CA GLN A 133 31.05 3.33 -5.45
C GLN A 133 30.62 4.48 -6.38
N ASP A 134 31.04 4.46 -7.64
CA ASP A 134 30.71 5.50 -8.63
C ASP A 134 29.43 5.13 -9.39
N PHE A 135 28.30 5.66 -8.92
CA PHE A 135 27.01 5.46 -9.57
C PHE A 135 26.83 6.42 -10.75
N GLN A 136 26.32 5.91 -11.87
CA GLN A 136 25.97 6.75 -13.03
C GLN A 136 24.54 7.30 -12.94
N ALA A 137 23.68 6.62 -12.17
CA ALA A 137 22.32 7.05 -11.88
C ALA A 137 22.23 7.67 -10.48
N PRO A 138 21.26 8.57 -10.22
CA PRO A 138 20.96 9.04 -8.88
C PRO A 138 20.55 7.87 -7.98
N CYS A 139 21.49 7.43 -7.16
CA CYS A 139 21.34 6.34 -6.20
C CYS A 139 21.69 6.81 -4.79
N MET A 140 21.12 6.16 -3.78
CA MET A 140 21.46 6.42 -2.38
C MET A 140 21.53 5.14 -1.56
N TRP A 141 22.42 5.12 -0.58
CA TRP A 141 22.48 4.06 0.42
C TRP A 141 21.51 4.36 1.56
N MET A 142 20.64 3.42 1.88
CA MET A 142 19.73 3.54 3.02
C MET A 142 19.69 2.26 3.84
N SER A 143 19.46 2.43 5.14
CA SER A 143 19.09 1.34 6.04
C SER A 143 17.57 1.18 6.08
N ALA A 144 17.09 0.00 6.47
CA ALA A 144 15.66 -0.24 6.62
C ALA A 144 15.04 0.68 7.70
N GLU A 145 15.78 0.99 8.77
CA GLU A 145 15.35 1.91 9.82
C GLU A 145 15.20 3.33 9.28
N SER A 146 16.15 3.81 8.47
CA SER A 146 16.06 5.11 7.81
C SER A 146 14.83 5.20 6.90
N CYS A 147 14.56 4.16 6.11
CA CYS A 147 13.37 4.08 5.25
C CYS A 147 12.08 4.09 6.08
N LEU A 148 12.01 3.31 7.16
CA LEU A 148 10.84 3.27 8.05
C LEU A 148 10.56 4.65 8.66
N ASN A 149 11.60 5.35 9.12
CA ASN A 149 11.45 6.71 9.65
C ASN A 149 10.91 7.69 8.60
N TRP A 150 11.36 7.60 7.34
CA TRP A 150 10.86 8.43 6.24
C TRP A 150 9.40 8.14 5.89
N LEU A 151 8.95 6.90 6.07
CA LEU A 151 7.55 6.50 5.83
C LEU A 151 6.61 6.95 6.96
N GLN A 152 7.06 6.91 8.22
CA GLN A 152 6.23 7.18 9.39
C GLN A 152 6.14 8.65 9.79
N GLN A 153 7.17 9.45 9.46
CA GLN A 153 7.24 10.86 9.82
C GLN A 153 7.58 11.70 8.59
N VAL A 154 6.61 11.75 7.68
CA VAL A 154 6.73 12.50 6.45
C VAL A 154 6.72 13.99 6.77
N LYS A 155 7.69 14.73 6.23
CA LYS A 155 7.74 16.19 6.33
C LYS A 155 7.46 16.80 4.96
N PRO A 156 6.91 18.03 4.89
CA PRO A 156 6.83 18.75 3.63
C PRO A 156 8.23 18.85 3.00
N SER A 157 8.34 18.67 1.68
CA SER A 157 9.59 18.72 0.90
C SER A 157 10.65 17.64 1.16
N THR A 158 10.35 16.58 1.93
CA THR A 158 11.25 15.43 2.02
C THR A 158 10.92 14.39 0.97
N ASP A 159 11.99 13.89 0.35
CA ASP A 159 12.00 12.70 -0.50
C ASP A 159 11.18 11.54 0.09
N ARG A 160 10.65 10.72 -0.81
CA ARG A 160 9.71 9.64 -0.54
C ARG A 160 10.35 8.28 -0.77
N ILE A 161 9.81 7.28 -0.08
CA ILE A 161 10.18 5.88 -0.20
C ILE A 161 9.07 5.15 -0.96
N GLY A 162 9.44 4.42 -2.01
CA GLY A 162 8.51 3.68 -2.85
C GLY A 162 8.04 2.34 -2.24
N PRO A 163 7.00 1.74 -2.84
CA PRO A 163 6.33 0.56 -2.30
C PRO A 163 7.18 -0.71 -2.35
N LEU A 164 8.14 -0.86 -3.27
CA LEU A 164 8.94 -2.10 -3.37
C LEU A 164 9.84 -2.28 -2.14
N ILE A 165 10.41 -1.21 -1.59
CA ILE A 165 11.15 -1.27 -0.32
C ILE A 165 10.22 -1.73 0.82
N VAL A 166 9.00 -1.18 0.88
CA VAL A 166 8.05 -1.48 1.94
C VAL A 166 7.64 -2.95 1.93
N VAL A 167 7.14 -3.39 0.77
CA VAL A 167 6.71 -4.76 0.54
C VAL A 167 7.88 -5.74 0.62
N GLY A 168 9.05 -5.36 0.10
CA GLY A 168 10.23 -6.22 0.00
C GLY A 168 10.99 -6.42 1.31
N LEU A 169 11.05 -5.40 2.17
CA LEU A 169 11.91 -5.39 3.36
C LEU A 169 11.22 -4.88 4.62
N ILE A 170 10.51 -3.74 4.56
CA ILE A 170 10.08 -3.03 5.77
C ILE A 170 9.00 -3.80 6.53
N ASN A 171 8.00 -4.34 5.83
CA ASN A 171 6.90 -5.06 6.48
C ASN A 171 7.38 -6.31 7.23
N ASP A 172 8.44 -6.98 6.75
CA ASP A 172 9.02 -8.15 7.43
C ASP A 172 9.76 -7.73 8.72
N ILE A 173 10.38 -6.55 8.72
CA ILE A 173 11.12 -6.01 9.87
C ILE A 173 10.16 -5.48 10.93
N ALA A 174 9.07 -4.84 10.50
CA ALA A 174 8.01 -4.33 11.37
C ALA A 174 7.21 -5.45 12.07
N GLN A 175 7.41 -6.72 11.68
CA GLN A 175 6.73 -7.91 12.23
C GLN A 175 5.19 -7.81 12.20
N SER A 176 4.64 -7.09 11.23
CA SER A 176 3.23 -6.67 11.18
C SER A 176 2.37 -7.53 10.26
N ALA A 177 2.51 -8.86 10.26
CA ALA A 177 1.45 -9.68 9.65
C ALA A 177 0.17 -9.45 10.48
N PRO A 178 -0.87 -8.79 9.95
CA PRO A 178 -1.98 -8.40 10.77
C PRO A 178 -2.79 -9.65 11.06
N LYS A 179 -2.65 -10.17 12.29
CA LYS A 179 -3.39 -11.36 12.81
C LYS A 179 -4.92 -11.27 12.61
N MET A 180 -5.42 -10.09 12.27
CA MET A 180 -6.81 -9.78 12.00
C MET A 180 -7.28 -10.14 10.58
N ILE A 181 -6.39 -10.35 9.60
CA ILE A 181 -6.78 -10.66 8.21
C ILE A 181 -6.85 -12.18 8.01
N PRO A 182 -8.01 -12.73 7.58
CA PRO A 182 -8.13 -14.14 7.24
C PRO A 182 -7.15 -14.56 6.14
N GLU A 183 -6.59 -15.77 6.24
CA GLU A 183 -5.66 -16.34 5.24
C GLU A 183 -6.27 -16.48 3.83
N THR A 184 -7.60 -16.42 3.71
CA THR A 184 -8.32 -16.46 2.44
C THR A 184 -8.30 -15.13 1.68
N LEU A 185 -7.86 -14.04 2.33
CA LEU A 185 -7.80 -12.72 1.73
C LEU A 185 -6.35 -12.30 1.47
N HIS A 186 -6.13 -11.72 0.31
CA HIS A 186 -4.88 -11.01 0.00
C HIS A 186 -4.98 -9.58 0.52
N PHE A 187 -3.87 -9.04 0.98
CA PHE A 187 -3.78 -7.67 1.46
C PHE A 187 -2.41 -7.08 1.15
N GLN A 188 -2.33 -5.76 1.17
CA GLN A 188 -1.08 -5.02 1.13
C GLN A 188 -1.05 -4.05 2.31
N GLU A 189 0.10 -3.96 2.97
CA GLU A 189 0.35 -2.91 3.96
C GLU A 189 1.26 -1.86 3.33
N TYR A 190 0.71 -0.67 3.08
CA TYR A 190 1.45 0.47 2.54
C TYR A 190 0.69 1.80 2.78
N PRO A 191 1.30 2.79 3.46
CA PRO A 191 2.55 2.69 4.21
C PRO A 191 2.42 1.75 5.44
N PRO A 192 3.51 1.44 6.17
CA PRO A 192 3.43 0.65 7.40
C PRO A 192 2.37 1.18 8.37
N GLY A 193 1.51 0.28 8.86
CA GLY A 193 0.34 0.58 9.70
C GLY A 193 -0.98 0.78 8.93
N VAL A 194 -0.94 0.84 7.60
CA VAL A 194 -2.13 1.04 6.74
C VAL A 194 -2.35 -0.21 5.90
N ILE A 195 -3.38 -0.98 6.23
CA ILE A 195 -3.68 -2.25 5.57
C ILE A 195 -4.80 -2.02 4.55
N LEU A 196 -4.55 -2.46 3.33
CA LEU A 196 -5.45 -2.41 2.19
C LEU A 196 -5.87 -3.84 1.84
N VAL A 197 -7.18 -4.09 1.88
CA VAL A 197 -7.77 -5.39 1.54
C VAL A 197 -8.75 -5.19 0.40
N PRO A 198 -8.45 -5.61 -0.84
CA PRO A 198 -9.42 -5.56 -1.92
C PRO A 198 -10.53 -6.59 -1.66
N MET A 199 -11.70 -6.10 -1.30
CA MET A 199 -12.88 -6.91 -1.04
C MET A 199 -13.71 -6.96 -2.31
N GLN A 200 -14.13 -8.14 -2.75
CA GLN A 200 -15.06 -8.21 -3.88
C GLN A 200 -16.35 -7.47 -3.51
N SER A 201 -16.80 -6.59 -4.41
CA SER A 201 -17.84 -5.61 -4.12
C SER A 201 -18.73 -5.38 -5.34
N ARG A 202 -19.78 -4.57 -5.19
CA ARG A 202 -20.69 -4.19 -6.29
C ARG A 202 -20.18 -2.99 -7.09
N THR A 203 -18.87 -2.93 -7.32
CA THR A 203 -18.24 -1.81 -8.01
C THR A 203 -18.50 -1.81 -9.52
N GLY A 204 -18.20 -0.69 -10.18
CA GLY A 204 -18.35 -0.51 -11.62
C GLY A 204 -17.31 -1.30 -12.42
N LYS A 205 -17.74 -1.92 -13.53
CA LYS A 205 -16.80 -2.51 -14.47
C LYS A 205 -15.81 -1.44 -14.98
N PRO A 206 -14.53 -1.78 -15.17
CA PRO A 206 -13.95 -3.14 -15.18
C PRO A 206 -13.46 -3.66 -13.82
N PHE A 207 -13.71 -2.95 -12.72
CA PHE A 207 -13.28 -3.35 -11.38
C PHE A 207 -14.18 -4.46 -10.82
N HIS A 208 -13.64 -5.26 -9.89
CA HIS A 208 -14.35 -6.31 -9.17
C HIS A 208 -14.26 -6.18 -7.65
N THR A 209 -13.44 -5.25 -7.16
CA THR A 209 -13.10 -5.08 -5.76
C THR A 209 -13.13 -3.60 -5.37
N THR A 210 -13.47 -3.34 -4.11
CA THR A 210 -13.30 -2.05 -3.44
C THR A 210 -12.38 -2.28 -2.25
N ASN A 211 -11.48 -1.33 -1.97
CA ASN A 211 -10.51 -1.51 -0.91
C ASN A 211 -11.11 -1.17 0.46
N LEU A 212 -11.19 -2.19 1.30
CA LEU A 212 -11.34 -2.03 2.74
C LEU A 212 -10.00 -1.54 3.30
N ILE A 213 -10.00 -0.42 4.01
CA ILE A 213 -8.78 0.13 4.62
C ILE A 213 -8.87 -0.03 6.14
N ILE A 214 -7.79 -0.51 6.75
CA ILE A 214 -7.73 -0.80 8.18
C ILE A 214 -6.51 -0.11 8.79
N PHE A 215 -6.75 0.62 9.88
CA PHE A 215 -5.72 1.13 10.79
C PHE A 215 -5.94 0.50 12.16
N ALA A 216 -4.93 -0.19 12.67
CA ALA A 216 -4.98 -0.84 13.98
C ALA A 216 -3.61 -0.77 14.67
N PRO A 217 -3.14 0.44 15.01
CA PRO A 217 -1.83 0.62 15.64
C PRO A 217 -1.76 -0.09 17.01
N GLU A 218 -0.60 -0.63 17.36
CA GLU A 218 -0.36 -1.20 18.68
C GLU A 218 -0.34 -0.08 19.73
N HIS A 219 -1.46 0.05 20.46
CA HIS A 219 -1.72 0.97 21.58
C HIS A 219 -0.66 2.06 21.83
N VAL A 220 -0.90 3.25 21.26
CA VAL A 220 -0.26 4.49 21.72
C VAL A 220 -1.34 5.32 22.41
N SER A 221 -1.21 5.45 23.72
CA SER A 221 -2.02 6.41 24.49
C SER A 221 -1.54 7.82 24.17
N ASP A 222 -2.47 8.69 23.81
CA ASP A 222 -2.46 10.05 24.33
C ASP A 222 -3.87 10.66 24.21
N GLU A 223 -4.40 11.10 25.35
CA GLU A 223 -5.61 11.93 25.39
C GLU A 223 -5.24 13.36 24.96
N SER A 224 -5.24 13.62 23.66
CA SER A 224 -5.14 14.99 23.15
C SER A 224 -6.47 15.71 23.36
N LYS A 225 -6.49 16.76 24.19
CA LYS A 225 -7.60 17.70 24.29
C LYS A 225 -7.50 18.74 23.16
N ASP A 226 -7.83 18.32 21.94
CA ASP A 226 -7.96 19.21 20.79
C ASP A 226 -9.43 19.30 20.39
N ASN A 227 -9.96 20.52 20.31
CA ASN A 227 -11.37 20.76 20.00
C ASN A 227 -11.74 20.37 18.55
N ARG A 228 -10.77 20.13 17.68
CA ARG A 228 -11.00 19.61 16.33
C ARG A 228 -11.33 18.12 16.30
N ILE A 229 -11.03 17.38 17.37
CA ILE A 229 -11.21 15.93 17.41
C ILE A 229 -12.69 15.61 17.63
N VAL A 230 -13.31 14.94 16.67
CA VAL A 230 -14.72 14.53 16.72
C VAL A 230 -14.94 13.08 17.12
N ALA A 231 -13.91 12.23 17.01
CA ALA A 231 -13.99 10.84 17.41
C ALA A 231 -12.64 10.28 17.88
N HIS A 232 -12.71 9.31 18.81
CA HIS A 232 -11.56 8.58 19.34
C HIS A 232 -11.79 7.07 19.28
N GLY A 233 -10.89 6.36 18.60
CA GLY A 233 -10.89 4.90 18.53
C GLY A 233 -9.52 4.29 18.81
N ASP A 234 -9.52 2.97 18.94
CA ASP A 234 -8.30 2.16 18.99
C ASP A 234 -8.01 1.52 17.61
N ALA A 235 -9.01 1.48 16.72
CA ALA A 235 -8.87 1.07 15.33
C ALA A 235 -9.86 1.82 14.42
N LEU A 236 -9.58 1.82 13.13
CA LEU A 236 -10.40 2.41 12.08
C LEU A 236 -10.58 1.43 10.91
N ILE A 237 -11.81 1.33 10.43
CA ILE A 237 -12.15 0.74 9.14
C ILE A 237 -12.70 1.85 8.23
N VAL A 238 -12.25 1.88 6.98
CA VAL A 238 -12.82 2.73 5.93
C VAL A 238 -13.50 1.88 4.88
N ASP A 239 -14.71 2.28 4.47
CA ASP A 239 -15.49 1.72 3.37
C ASP A 239 -15.63 0.18 3.41
N PRO A 240 -16.41 -0.38 4.35
CA PRO A 240 -16.53 -1.83 4.54
C PRO A 240 -17.35 -2.57 3.47
N GLY A 241 -17.63 -1.94 2.33
CA GLY A 241 -18.47 -2.52 1.29
C GLY A 241 -17.86 -3.79 0.68
N CYS A 242 -18.67 -4.84 0.65
CA CYS A 242 -18.29 -6.12 0.06
C CYS A 242 -19.53 -6.92 -0.32
N LEU A 243 -19.36 -7.93 -1.16
CA LEU A 243 -20.41 -8.89 -1.50
C LEU A 243 -20.76 -9.75 -0.28
N ARG A 244 -22.02 -10.20 -0.23
CA ARG A 244 -22.55 -11.03 0.86
C ARG A 244 -21.71 -12.28 1.17
N GLU A 245 -21.07 -12.85 0.16
CA GLU A 245 -20.21 -14.03 0.30
C GLU A 245 -18.92 -13.77 1.09
N TYR A 246 -18.51 -12.50 1.25
CA TYR A 246 -17.35 -12.08 2.05
C TYR A 246 -17.74 -11.52 3.43
N HIS A 247 -19.02 -11.58 3.81
CA HIS A 247 -19.48 -11.08 5.11
C HIS A 247 -18.86 -11.86 6.30
N ASP A 248 -18.58 -13.15 6.12
CA ASP A 248 -17.96 -13.96 7.17
C ASP A 248 -16.49 -13.55 7.37
N GLU A 249 -15.75 -13.30 6.29
CA GLU A 249 -14.39 -12.75 6.32
C GLU A 249 -14.36 -11.36 6.96
N LEU A 250 -15.24 -10.45 6.52
CA LEU A 250 -15.36 -9.12 7.13
C LEU A 250 -15.69 -9.24 8.64
N GLY A 251 -16.59 -10.14 9.01
CA GLY A 251 -16.92 -10.41 10.41
C GLY A 251 -15.73 -10.90 11.23
N LYS A 252 -14.87 -11.75 10.66
CA LYS A 252 -13.61 -12.19 11.30
C LYS A 252 -12.65 -11.02 11.50
N ILE A 253 -12.49 -10.15 10.50
CA ILE A 253 -11.67 -8.93 10.61
C ILE A 253 -12.17 -8.06 11.76
N VAL A 254 -13.47 -7.72 11.77
CA VAL A 254 -14.07 -6.87 12.82
C VAL A 254 -13.94 -7.50 14.21
N ALA A 255 -14.11 -8.83 14.32
CA ALA A 255 -13.98 -9.52 15.59
C ALA A 255 -12.55 -9.52 16.15
N ALA A 256 -11.54 -9.44 15.28
CA ALA A 256 -10.14 -9.39 15.66
C ALA A 256 -9.63 -7.97 15.97
N LEU A 257 -10.38 -6.93 15.55
CA LEU A 257 -10.04 -5.54 15.84
C LEU A 257 -10.43 -5.13 17.28
N PRO A 258 -9.76 -4.11 17.84
CA PRO A 258 -10.16 -3.47 19.08
C PRO A 258 -11.64 -3.06 19.10
N LYS A 259 -12.28 -3.16 20.28
CA LYS A 259 -13.71 -2.88 20.44
C LYS A 259 -14.09 -1.42 20.17
N ARG A 260 -13.22 -0.46 20.51
CA ARG A 260 -13.42 0.96 20.19
C ARG A 260 -13.07 1.22 18.72
N LEU A 261 -13.93 0.71 17.84
CA LEU A 261 -13.77 0.80 16.40
C LEU A 261 -14.44 2.07 15.87
N VAL A 262 -13.68 2.85 15.09
CA VAL A 262 -14.23 3.89 14.23
C VAL A 262 -14.49 3.29 12.86
N VAL A 263 -15.65 3.58 12.27
CA VAL A 263 -15.98 3.24 10.90
C VAL A 263 -16.13 4.54 10.15
N PHE A 264 -15.44 4.71 9.04
CA PHE A 264 -15.51 5.91 8.22
C PHE A 264 -16.03 5.56 6.83
N LEU A 265 -16.96 6.36 6.32
CA LEU A 265 -17.43 6.24 4.94
C LEU A 265 -16.96 7.43 4.13
N THR A 266 -16.27 7.14 3.02
CA THR A 266 -15.94 8.18 2.05
C THR A 266 -17.19 8.69 1.36
N HIS A 267 -18.09 7.79 0.98
CA HIS A 267 -19.38 8.10 0.35
C HIS A 267 -20.39 6.93 0.43
N HIS A 268 -21.55 7.09 -0.21
CA HIS A 268 -22.73 6.22 -0.03
C HIS A 268 -22.91 5.11 -1.07
N HIS A 269 -22.02 4.96 -2.05
CA HIS A 269 -22.20 3.91 -3.05
C HIS A 269 -22.11 2.52 -2.43
N HIS A 270 -22.88 1.59 -3.00
CA HIS A 270 -23.10 0.25 -2.44
C HIS A 270 -21.79 -0.49 -2.15
N ASP A 271 -20.85 -0.43 -3.07
CA ASP A 271 -19.55 -1.06 -2.95
C ASP A 271 -18.66 -0.49 -1.84
N HIS A 272 -19.03 0.62 -1.21
CA HIS A 272 -18.39 1.18 -0.01
C HIS A 272 -19.17 0.92 1.29
N VAL A 273 -20.49 0.70 1.21
CA VAL A 273 -21.37 0.67 2.41
C VAL A 273 -22.00 -0.69 2.72
N ASP A 274 -22.02 -1.63 1.77
CA ASP A 274 -22.80 -2.88 1.90
C ASP A 274 -22.41 -3.79 3.08
N GLY A 275 -21.18 -3.66 3.60
CA GLY A 275 -20.73 -4.41 4.77
C GLY A 275 -21.08 -3.76 6.12
N LEU A 276 -21.71 -2.58 6.15
CA LEU A 276 -22.06 -1.88 7.41
C LEU A 276 -22.90 -2.75 8.35
N SER A 277 -23.82 -3.54 7.81
CA SER A 277 -24.67 -4.44 8.60
C SER A 277 -23.87 -5.52 9.35
N VAL A 278 -22.74 -5.96 8.76
CA VAL A 278 -21.79 -6.89 9.38
C VAL A 278 -21.05 -6.18 10.51
N ILE A 279 -20.55 -4.96 10.27
CA ILE A 279 -19.86 -4.18 11.31
C ILE A 279 -20.78 -4.00 12.52
N GLN A 280 -22.02 -3.53 12.30
CA GLN A 280 -23.00 -3.30 13.36
C GLN A 280 -23.30 -4.57 14.17
N LYS A 281 -23.41 -5.72 13.50
CA LYS A 281 -23.69 -7.00 14.14
C LYS A 281 -22.50 -7.50 14.97
N CYS A 282 -21.28 -7.37 14.45
CA CYS A 282 -20.05 -7.89 15.08
C CYS A 282 -19.50 -6.94 16.15
N ASN A 283 -19.72 -5.63 15.99
CA ASN A 283 -19.32 -4.60 16.93
C ASN A 283 -20.40 -3.50 17.05
N PRO A 284 -21.42 -3.69 17.92
CA PRO A 284 -22.50 -2.72 18.11
C PRO A 284 -22.05 -1.41 18.81
N ASP A 285 -20.84 -1.39 19.36
CA ASP A 285 -20.26 -0.19 20.00
C ASP A 285 -19.41 0.64 19.01
N ALA A 286 -19.32 0.21 17.74
CA ALA A 286 -18.58 0.94 16.73
C ALA A 286 -19.20 2.32 16.43
N THR A 287 -18.34 3.32 16.25
CA THR A 287 -18.76 4.69 15.94
C THR A 287 -18.64 4.94 14.45
N LEU A 288 -19.77 5.16 13.77
CA LEU A 288 -19.81 5.50 12.35
C LEU A 288 -19.62 7.01 12.12
N LEU A 289 -18.68 7.37 11.27
CA LEU A 289 -18.41 8.72 10.79
C LEU A 289 -18.68 8.80 9.30
N ALA A 290 -19.49 9.76 8.90
CA ALA A 290 -19.83 9.99 7.50
C ALA A 290 -20.41 11.39 7.33
N HIS A 291 -20.35 11.94 6.12
CA HIS A 291 -21.04 13.17 5.80
C HIS A 291 -22.58 12.98 5.85
N GLU A 292 -23.31 14.02 6.22
CA GLU A 292 -24.78 13.96 6.34
C GLU A 292 -25.47 13.53 5.02
N ASN A 293 -25.05 14.10 3.89
CA ASN A 293 -25.54 13.69 2.57
C ASN A 293 -25.29 12.21 2.25
N THR A 294 -24.14 11.68 2.68
CA THR A 294 -23.82 10.24 2.55
C THR A 294 -24.79 9.42 3.40
N MET A 295 -24.96 9.78 4.68
CA MET A 295 -25.86 9.05 5.59
C MET A 295 -27.33 9.12 5.18
N SER A 296 -27.77 10.21 4.54
CA SER A 296 -29.15 10.34 4.02
C SER A 296 -29.52 9.26 2.98
N ARG A 297 -28.52 8.63 2.37
CA ARG A 297 -28.67 7.60 1.33
C ARG A 297 -28.31 6.19 1.82
N VAL A 298 -27.77 6.07 3.03
CA VAL A 298 -27.54 4.77 3.68
C VAL A 298 -28.86 4.25 4.26
N GLY A 299 -29.22 3.01 3.93
CA GLY A 299 -30.46 2.41 4.40
C GLY A 299 -30.42 2.09 5.89
N LYS A 300 -31.56 2.23 6.58
CA LYS A 300 -31.69 1.80 8.00
C LYS A 300 -31.45 0.30 8.21
N GLY A 301 -31.55 -0.50 7.15
CA GLY A 301 -31.19 -1.93 7.19
C GLY A 301 -29.68 -2.17 7.21
N ASP A 302 -28.89 -1.22 6.69
CA ASP A 302 -27.43 -1.28 6.63
C ASP A 302 -26.81 -0.71 7.91
N TRP A 303 -27.34 0.43 8.37
CA TRP A 303 -26.97 1.03 9.65
C TRP A 303 -28.19 1.67 10.35
N SER A 304 -28.45 1.23 11.58
CA SER A 304 -29.59 1.65 12.40
C SER A 304 -29.20 2.40 13.67
N LEU A 305 -27.91 2.35 14.03
CA LEU A 305 -27.36 3.08 15.17
C LEU A 305 -27.14 4.56 14.82
N GLY A 306 -26.77 5.36 15.82
CA GLY A 306 -26.36 6.75 15.57
C GLY A 306 -25.08 6.83 14.73
N HIS A 307 -24.85 7.99 14.13
CA HIS A 307 -23.60 8.36 13.44
C HIS A 307 -23.10 9.70 13.95
N THR A 308 -21.81 9.96 13.74
CA THR A 308 -21.20 11.27 13.91
C THR A 308 -21.03 11.90 12.54
N SER A 309 -21.70 13.03 12.31
CA SER A 309 -21.62 13.75 11.03
C SER A 309 -20.28 14.48 10.91
N VAL A 310 -19.64 14.39 9.74
CA VAL A 310 -18.40 15.12 9.42
C VAL A 310 -18.58 15.98 8.18
N SER A 311 -17.95 17.15 8.13
CA SER A 311 -18.12 18.16 7.07
C SER A 311 -16.81 18.69 6.48
N GLY A 312 -15.66 18.19 6.95
CA GLY A 312 -14.32 18.61 6.53
C GLY A 312 -13.63 19.51 7.56
N GLY A 313 -12.34 19.26 7.79
CA GLY A 313 -11.49 19.98 8.73
C GLY A 313 -11.48 19.39 10.14
N GLU A 314 -12.37 18.45 10.45
CA GLU A 314 -12.36 17.72 11.72
C GLU A 314 -11.23 16.69 11.78
N ASP A 315 -10.80 16.36 12.98
CA ASP A 315 -9.79 15.34 13.23
C ASP A 315 -10.41 14.10 13.89
N ILE A 316 -9.85 12.95 13.59
CA ILE A 316 -10.15 11.63 14.18
C ILE A 316 -8.86 11.14 14.82
N LEU A 317 -8.93 10.65 16.06
CA LEU A 317 -7.79 10.06 16.74
C LEU A 317 -7.95 8.54 16.83
N VAL A 318 -7.02 7.80 16.23
CA VAL A 318 -7.04 6.32 16.20
C VAL A 318 -5.72 5.82 16.78
N GLY A 319 -5.74 5.28 18.00
CA GLY A 319 -4.56 4.75 18.68
C GLY A 319 -3.36 5.70 18.67
N GLY A 320 -3.59 6.99 18.94
CA GLY A 320 -2.57 8.05 18.95
C GLY A 320 -2.26 8.67 17.58
N GLN A 321 -2.72 8.08 16.48
CA GLN A 321 -2.57 8.62 15.13
C GLN A 321 -3.70 9.59 14.79
N ARG A 322 -3.35 10.74 14.22
CA ARG A 322 -4.31 11.76 13.79
C ARG A 322 -4.66 11.57 12.31
N LEU A 323 -5.95 11.53 12.02
CA LEU A 323 -6.49 11.59 10.68
C LEU A 323 -7.40 12.81 10.51
N THR A 324 -7.21 13.60 9.46
CA THR A 324 -8.00 14.81 9.19
C THR A 324 -9.00 14.53 8.07
N VAL A 325 -10.27 14.85 8.30
CA VAL A 325 -11.32 14.74 7.29
C VAL A 325 -11.16 15.88 6.29
N ILE A 326 -11.18 15.57 4.99
CA ILE A 326 -11.13 16.54 3.91
C ILE A 326 -12.46 16.48 3.17
N PHE A 327 -13.21 17.59 3.16
CA PHE A 327 -14.39 17.68 2.34
C PHE A 327 -13.99 17.79 0.87
N ALA A 328 -14.43 16.81 0.09
CA ALA A 328 -14.08 16.69 -1.31
C ALA A 328 -15.36 16.33 -2.07
N PRO A 329 -16.31 17.27 -2.25
CA PRO A 329 -17.50 17.01 -3.05
C PRO A 329 -17.11 16.91 -4.53
N GLY A 330 -17.88 16.14 -5.30
CA GLY A 330 -17.61 15.92 -6.72
C GLY A 330 -18.31 14.66 -7.20
N HIS A 331 -17.62 13.53 -7.12
CA HIS A 331 -18.18 12.20 -7.38
C HIS A 331 -19.53 11.97 -6.67
N THR A 332 -19.61 12.37 -5.39
CA THR A 332 -20.89 12.53 -4.69
C THR A 332 -20.93 13.86 -3.94
N ASP A 333 -22.13 14.29 -3.56
CA ASP A 333 -22.41 15.52 -2.81
C ASP A 333 -22.05 15.43 -1.31
N GLY A 334 -21.78 14.23 -0.81
CA GLY A 334 -21.32 13.97 0.56
C GLY A 334 -19.95 13.30 0.61
N HIS A 335 -19.17 13.37 -0.46
CA HIS A 335 -17.88 12.71 -0.50
C HIS A 335 -16.87 13.40 0.42
N VAL A 336 -16.18 12.60 1.23
CA VAL A 336 -15.10 13.04 2.13
C VAL A 336 -13.89 12.11 1.97
N ALA A 337 -12.70 12.70 2.00
CA ALA A 337 -11.43 12.00 2.02
C ALA A 337 -10.83 12.05 3.43
N LEU A 338 -9.84 11.20 3.71
CA LEU A 338 -9.22 11.10 5.02
C LEU A 338 -7.70 11.14 4.93
N LEU A 339 -7.09 12.19 5.49
CA LEU A 339 -5.64 12.39 5.49
C LEU A 339 -5.04 11.83 6.78
N HIS A 340 -4.23 10.78 6.68
CA HIS A 340 -3.37 10.35 7.78
C HIS A 340 -2.17 11.29 7.89
N VAL A 341 -2.15 12.12 8.94
CA VAL A 341 -1.25 13.27 9.03
C VAL A 341 0.23 12.87 9.11
N SER A 342 0.55 11.79 9.81
CA SER A 342 1.95 11.40 10.05
C SER A 342 2.67 10.88 8.80
N THR A 343 1.97 10.07 8.00
CA THR A 343 2.49 9.50 6.74
C THR A 343 2.13 10.36 5.53
N HIS A 344 1.42 11.47 5.75
CA HIS A 344 0.81 12.32 4.71
C HIS A 344 -0.13 11.57 3.76
N SER A 345 -0.68 10.43 4.16
CA SER A 345 -1.43 9.54 3.28
C SER A 345 -2.91 9.91 3.15
N LEU A 346 -3.40 10.24 1.95
CA LEU A 346 -4.81 10.63 1.75
C LEU A 346 -5.67 9.51 1.17
N ILE A 347 -6.62 8.99 1.93
CA ILE A 347 -7.64 8.07 1.42
C ILE A 347 -8.72 8.86 0.67
N VAL A 348 -8.81 8.69 -0.64
CA VAL A 348 -9.67 9.50 -1.52
C VAL A 348 -10.99 8.86 -1.96
N GLY A 349 -11.30 7.64 -1.53
CA GLY A 349 -12.46 6.90 -2.06
C GLY A 349 -12.40 6.81 -3.59
N ASP A 350 -13.46 7.27 -4.26
CA ASP A 350 -13.62 7.19 -5.71
C ASP A 350 -13.15 8.44 -6.49
N HIS A 351 -12.56 9.43 -5.81
CA HIS A 351 -12.08 10.64 -6.49
C HIS A 351 -10.90 10.41 -7.42
N CYS A 352 -10.04 9.45 -7.09
CA CYS A 352 -8.89 9.11 -7.90
C CYS A 352 -8.74 7.60 -7.97
N VAL A 353 -9.02 7.04 -9.15
CA VAL A 353 -8.99 5.59 -9.42
C VAL A 353 -7.95 5.29 -10.50
N GLY A 354 -7.01 4.38 -10.20
CA GLY A 354 -5.97 3.98 -11.14
C GLY A 354 -6.43 2.90 -12.13
N TYR A 355 -6.03 3.00 -13.39
CA TYR A 355 -6.23 1.95 -14.42
C TYR A 355 -4.93 1.24 -14.85
N VAL A 356 -3.74 1.69 -14.43
CA VAL A 356 -2.46 1.16 -14.97
C VAL A 356 -1.38 1.05 -13.89
N LEU A 357 -0.85 -0.17 -13.76
CA LEU A 357 0.45 -0.63 -13.24
C LEU A 357 1.12 0.21 -12.15
N VAL A 358 1.22 -0.40 -10.96
CA VAL A 358 2.15 -0.05 -9.87
C VAL A 358 2.01 1.40 -9.42
N GLU A 359 0.91 1.69 -8.74
CA GLU A 359 0.75 2.69 -7.67
C GLU A 359 -0.75 2.74 -7.29
N SER A 360 -1.16 1.76 -6.48
CA SER A 360 -2.32 1.76 -5.58
C SER A 360 -3.68 2.28 -6.12
N CYS A 361 -4.59 1.37 -6.50
CA CYS A 361 -6.02 1.69 -6.53
C CYS A 361 -6.49 2.03 -5.11
N SER A 362 -7.42 2.99 -4.98
CA SER A 362 -7.66 3.81 -3.78
C SER A 362 -6.42 4.62 -3.44
N ILE A 363 -6.20 5.68 -4.21
CA ILE A 363 -4.97 6.47 -4.10
C ILE A 363 -4.91 7.05 -2.69
N ILE A 364 -3.92 6.58 -1.92
CA ILE A 364 -3.28 7.36 -0.89
C ILE A 364 -2.58 8.52 -1.62
N VAL A 365 -3.25 9.66 -1.80
CA VAL A 365 -2.59 10.83 -2.42
C VAL A 365 -1.74 11.45 -1.33
N ASN A 366 -0.42 11.40 -1.42
CA ASN A 366 0.37 12.01 -0.36
C ASN A 366 0.34 13.55 -0.50
N TYR A 367 -0.58 14.22 0.19
CA TYR A 367 -0.81 15.67 0.06
C TYR A 367 0.37 16.44 0.67
N ASN A 368 0.94 17.43 -0.03
CA ASN A 368 2.02 18.29 0.48
C ASN A 368 1.50 19.48 1.30
#